data_AF-A0A9C9ERI3-F1
#
_entry.id   AF-A0A9C9ERI3-F1
#
_cell.length_a   1.000
_cell.length_b   1.000
_cell.length_c   1.000
_cell.angle_alpha   90.00
_cell.angle_beta   90.00
_cell.angle_gamma   90.00
#
_symmetry.space_group_name_H-M   'P 1'
#
loop_
_entity.id
_entity.type
_entity.pdbx_description
1 polymer ?
#
loop_
_entity_poly.entity_id
_entity_poly.type
_entity_poly.pdbx_seq_one_letter_code
_entity_poly.pdbx_strand_id
1 'polypeptide(L)'
;MGGSKIQVSLIGGSKPPLWAIEAAEEVGKLIARRGATLVCGGMRGVMEAACRGAREEGGLTVGIIPYYEKDKANKYLDVVIPTGLGLARNALVAASGDV
;
A
#
# COMPACT_ATOMS: atom_id res chain seq x y z
N MET A 1 -7.94 -20.96 -15.91
CA MET A 1 -7.41 -20.54 -14.59
C MET A 1 -6.96 -19.10 -14.78
N GLY A 2 -7.65 -18.12 -14.18
CA GLY A 2 -7.28 -16.71 -14.33
C GLY A 2 -5.95 -16.46 -13.63
N GLY A 3 -5.01 -15.81 -14.32
CA GLY A 3 -3.72 -15.43 -13.72
C GLY A 3 -3.93 -14.52 -12.50
N SER A 4 -2.95 -14.51 -11.59
CA SER A 4 -2.91 -13.55 -10.49
C SER A 4 -2.87 -12.12 -11.03
N LYS A 5 -3.54 -11.19 -10.33
CA LYS A 5 -3.44 -9.75 -10.65
C LYS A 5 -1.99 -9.28 -10.46
N ILE A 6 -1.56 -8.31 -11.28
CA ILE A 6 -0.28 -7.61 -11.06
C ILE A 6 -0.32 -6.93 -9.69
N GLN A 7 0.75 -7.10 -8.91
CA GLN A 7 0.96 -6.48 -7.62
C GLN A 7 2.00 -5.37 -7.75
N VAL A 8 1.66 -4.16 -7.29
CA VAL A 8 2.57 -3.01 -7.30
C VAL A 8 2.94 -2.67 -5.86
N SER A 9 4.23 -2.76 -5.54
CA SER A 9 4.73 -2.47 -4.20
C SER A 9 5.07 -0.99 -4.05
N LEU A 10 4.25 -0.29 -3.27
CA LEU A 10 4.39 1.14 -3.03
C LEU A 10 5.14 1.42 -1.73
N ILE A 11 6.25 2.14 -1.86
CA ILE A 11 7.18 2.47 -0.77
C ILE A 11 7.27 4.00 -0.63
N GLY A 12 7.18 4.51 0.59
CA GLY A 12 7.41 5.91 0.87
C GLY A 12 7.37 6.26 2.34
N GLY A 13 7.83 7.47 2.66
CA GLY A 13 7.98 7.96 4.03
C GLY A 13 6.66 8.38 4.70
N SER A 14 6.69 8.46 6.04
CA SER A 14 5.56 8.86 6.87
C SER A 14 5.38 10.37 7.02
N LYS A 15 6.38 11.17 6.64
CA LYS A 15 6.37 12.64 6.66
C LYS A 15 6.82 13.22 5.31
N PRO A 16 6.10 12.95 4.21
CA PRO A 16 6.45 13.48 2.90
C PRO A 16 6.08 14.97 2.74
N PRO A 17 6.73 15.69 1.81
CA PRO A 17 6.25 17.00 1.34
C PRO A 17 4.91 16.85 0.60
N LEU A 18 4.15 17.96 0.47
CA LEU A 18 2.81 17.95 -0.11
C LEU A 18 2.75 17.35 -1.53
N TRP A 19 3.69 17.74 -2.40
CA TRP A 19 3.75 17.23 -3.77
C TRP A 19 3.85 15.69 -3.83
N ALA A 20 4.51 15.07 -2.85
CA ALA A 20 4.66 13.62 -2.80
C ALA A 20 3.39 12.94 -2.28
N ILE A 21 2.57 13.62 -1.48
CA ILE A 21 1.24 13.14 -1.08
C ILE A 21 0.32 13.12 -2.31
N GLU A 22 0.29 14.23 -3.05
CA GLU A 22 -0.54 14.37 -4.26
C GLU A 22 -0.12 13.36 -5.34
N ALA A 23 1.18 13.21 -5.57
CA ALA A 23 1.70 12.22 -6.50
C ALA A 23 1.38 10.79 -6.06
N ALA A 24 1.50 10.47 -4.76
CA ALA A 24 1.20 9.13 -4.25
C ALA A 24 -0.28 8.77 -4.40
N GLU A 25 -1.17 9.71 -4.14
CA GLU A 25 -2.60 9.53 -4.37
C GLU A 25 -2.93 9.26 -5.84
N GLU A 26 -2.36 10.05 -6.76
CA GLU A 26 -2.55 9.82 -8.19
C GLU A 26 -1.98 8.47 -8.63
N VAL A 27 -0.80 8.07 -8.13
CA VAL A 27 -0.25 6.72 -8.36
C VAL A 27 -1.23 5.65 -7.87
N GLY A 28 -1.83 5.81 -6.71
CA GLY A 28 -2.86 4.91 -6.19
C GLY A 28 -4.03 4.75 -7.15
N LYS A 29 -4.59 5.86 -7.64
CA LYS A 29 -5.68 5.90 -8.64
C LYS A 29 -5.28 5.14 -9.92
N LEU A 30 -4.06 5.41 -10.39
CA LEU A 30 -3.50 4.83 -11.60
C LEU A 30 -3.24 3.32 -11.49
N ILE A 31 -2.87 2.80 -10.31
CA ILE A 31 -2.74 1.36 -10.05
C ILE A 31 -4.12 0.70 -10.12
N ALA A 32 -5.10 1.26 -9.41
CA ALA A 32 -6.46 0.74 -9.34
C ALA A 32 -7.15 0.71 -10.71
N ARG A 33 -7.07 1.80 -11.49
CA ARG A 33 -7.63 1.89 -12.85
C ARG A 33 -7.04 0.86 -13.82
N ARG A 34 -5.83 0.38 -13.57
CA ARG A 34 -5.18 -0.71 -14.35
C ARG A 34 -5.57 -2.11 -13.85
N GLY A 35 -6.42 -2.21 -12.83
CA GLY A 35 -6.87 -3.48 -12.26
C GLY A 35 -5.84 -4.18 -11.38
N ALA A 36 -4.70 -3.53 -11.09
CA ALA A 36 -3.62 -4.05 -10.27
C ALA A 36 -3.91 -3.90 -8.76
N THR A 37 -3.19 -4.68 -7.94
CA THR A 37 -3.27 -4.63 -6.48
C THR A 37 -2.15 -3.76 -5.94
N LEU A 38 -2.49 -2.81 -5.05
CA LEU A 38 -1.51 -2.00 -4.34
C LEU A 38 -1.07 -2.75 -3.08
N VAL A 39 0.23 -3.01 -2.93
CA VAL A 39 0.84 -3.57 -1.72
C VAL A 39 1.74 -2.53 -1.08
N CYS A 40 1.67 -2.33 0.24
CA CYS A 40 2.53 -1.37 0.94
C CYS A 40 2.82 -1.77 2.39
N GLY A 41 3.63 -0.95 3.08
CA GLY A 41 3.90 -1.10 4.52
C GLY A 41 2.76 -0.63 5.44
N GLY A 42 1.69 -0.07 4.87
CA GLY A 42 0.42 0.21 5.55
C GLY A 42 0.43 1.35 6.57
N MET A 43 1.49 2.14 6.66
CA MET A 43 1.58 3.29 7.56
C MET A 43 1.04 4.58 6.91
N ARG A 44 1.03 5.67 7.68
CA ARG A 44 0.62 7.04 7.27
C ARG A 44 1.61 7.68 6.28
N GLY A 45 1.23 8.81 5.68
CA GLY A 45 2.05 9.55 4.71
C GLY A 45 1.85 9.04 3.27
N VAL A 46 2.95 8.76 2.55
CA VAL A 46 2.90 8.34 1.12
C VAL A 46 2.00 7.13 0.92
N MET A 47 2.15 6.09 1.74
CA MET A 47 1.39 4.85 1.61
C MET A 47 -0.10 5.06 1.88
N GLU A 48 -0.46 5.88 2.86
CA GLU A 48 -1.85 6.21 3.16
C GLU A 48 -2.51 6.99 2.03
N ALA A 49 -1.81 7.98 1.44
CA ALA A 49 -2.30 8.73 0.30
C ALA A 49 -2.54 7.83 -0.92
N ALA A 50 -1.60 6.92 -1.21
CA ALA A 50 -1.76 5.99 -2.31
C ALA A 50 -2.88 4.97 -2.07
N CYS A 51 -3.03 4.43 -0.86
CA CYS A 51 -4.16 3.58 -0.52
C CYS A 51 -5.49 4.33 -0.67
N ARG A 52 -5.55 5.61 -0.27
CA ARG A 52 -6.73 6.45 -0.49
C ARG A 52 -7.08 6.53 -1.97
N GLY A 53 -6.12 6.92 -2.81
CA GLY A 53 -6.33 7.03 -4.26
C GLY A 53 -6.74 5.71 -4.91
N ALA A 54 -6.10 4.59 -4.53
CA ALA A 54 -6.49 3.28 -5.04
C ALA A 54 -7.92 2.91 -4.65
N ARG A 55 -8.31 3.16 -3.40
CA ARG A 55 -9.65 2.84 -2.89
C ARG A 55 -10.75 3.71 -3.53
N GLU A 56 -10.47 4.98 -3.82
CA GLU A 56 -11.40 5.87 -4.53
C GLU A 56 -11.78 5.34 -5.92
N GLU A 57 -10.88 4.59 -6.56
CA GLU A 57 -11.08 3.98 -7.87
C GLU A 57 -11.50 2.49 -7.76
N GLY A 58 -11.85 2.00 -6.56
CA GLY A 58 -12.27 0.62 -6.32
C GLY A 58 -11.15 -0.42 -6.41
N GLY A 59 -9.89 0.00 -6.32
CA GLY A 59 -8.73 -0.89 -6.28
C GLY A 59 -8.57 -1.63 -4.96
N LEU A 60 -7.91 -2.80 -5.00
CA LEU A 60 -7.59 -3.58 -3.81
C LEU A 60 -6.29 -3.08 -3.18
N THR A 61 -6.32 -2.80 -1.88
CA THR A 61 -5.18 -2.34 -1.10
C THR A 61 -4.77 -3.35 -0.01
N VAL A 62 -3.49 -3.66 0.05
CA VAL A 62 -2.91 -4.65 0.98
C VAL A 62 -1.77 -4.02 1.77
N GLY A 63 -1.83 -4.12 3.11
CA GLY A 63 -0.85 -3.54 4.01
C GLY A 63 -0.14 -4.61 4.84
N ILE A 64 1.19 -4.74 4.67
CA ILE A 64 2.04 -5.59 5.49
C ILE A 64 2.67 -4.71 6.57
N ILE A 65 2.08 -4.70 7.77
CA ILE A 65 2.39 -3.71 8.80
C ILE A 65 3.46 -4.22 9.79
N PRO A 66 4.28 -3.33 10.37
CA PRO A 66 5.35 -3.71 11.29
C PRO A 66 4.86 -4.14 12.68
N TYR A 67 3.56 -3.99 12.97
CA TYR A 67 2.95 -4.21 14.28
C TYR A 67 2.11 -5.49 14.32
N TYR A 68 1.75 -5.95 15.53
CA TYR A 68 0.80 -7.04 15.72
C TYR A 68 -0.65 -6.54 15.71
N GLU A 69 -0.86 -5.26 16.04
CA GLU A 69 -2.18 -4.66 16.17
C GLU A 69 -2.64 -4.07 14.83
N LYS A 70 -3.72 -4.64 14.29
CA LYS A 70 -4.28 -4.31 12.98
C LYS A 70 -4.79 -2.86 12.89
N ASP A 71 -5.25 -2.30 14.00
CA ASP A 71 -5.77 -0.94 14.11
C ASP A 71 -4.70 0.16 13.94
N LYS A 72 -3.41 -0.20 14.02
CA LYS A 72 -2.30 0.72 13.73
C LYS A 72 -2.09 0.96 12.23
N ALA A 73 -2.76 0.20 11.37
CA ALA A 73 -2.70 0.38 9.92
C ALA A 73 -3.49 1.63 9.48
N ASN A 74 -3.14 2.20 8.32
CA ASN A 74 -3.95 3.28 7.76
C ASN A 74 -5.35 2.77 7.38
N LYS A 75 -6.35 3.65 7.48
CA LYS A 75 -7.78 3.31 7.32
C LYS A 75 -8.21 2.96 5.89
N TYR A 76 -7.33 3.13 4.90
CA TYR A 76 -7.64 2.91 3.49
C TYR A 76 -7.25 1.51 3.01
N LEU A 77 -6.75 0.65 3.91
CA LEU A 77 -6.42 -0.73 3.61
C LEU A 77 -7.64 -1.65 3.68
N ASP A 78 -7.83 -2.47 2.65
CA ASP A 78 -8.85 -3.53 2.64
C ASP A 78 -8.35 -4.79 3.35
N VAL A 79 -7.08 -5.14 3.12
CA VAL A 79 -6.41 -6.28 3.74
C VAL A 79 -5.22 -5.78 4.57
N VAL A 80 -5.17 -6.20 5.83
CA VAL A 80 -4.06 -5.89 6.74
C VAL A 80 -3.43 -7.19 7.22
N ILE A 81 -2.12 -7.29 7.04
CA ILE A 81 -1.28 -8.40 7.47
C ILE A 81 -0.39 -7.88 8.61
N PRO A 82 -0.80 -8.08 9.88
CA PRO A 82 0.03 -7.74 11.04
C PRO A 82 1.18 -8.74 11.18
N THR A 83 2.42 -8.24 11.18
CA THR A 83 3.61 -9.11 11.21
C THR A 83 4.39 -9.06 12.52
N GLY A 84 4.38 -7.92 13.22
CA GLY A 84 5.26 -7.68 14.36
C GLY A 84 6.77 -7.67 14.02
N LEU A 85 7.13 -7.68 12.73
CA LEU A 85 8.52 -7.81 12.28
C LEU A 85 9.30 -6.49 12.25
N GLY A 86 8.70 -5.38 12.70
CA GLY A 86 9.36 -4.08 12.67
C GLY A 86 9.84 -3.72 11.26
N LEU A 87 11.11 -3.33 11.13
CA LEU A 87 11.71 -3.01 9.82
C LEU A 87 11.97 -4.24 8.94
N ALA A 88 12.00 -5.46 9.49
CA ALA A 88 12.23 -6.66 8.69
C ALA A 88 11.08 -6.94 7.70
N ARG A 89 9.87 -6.45 7.98
CA ARG A 89 8.74 -6.50 7.03
C ARG A 89 9.03 -5.84 5.69
N ASN A 90 10.02 -4.93 5.62
CA ASN A 90 10.38 -4.23 4.39
C ASN A 90 10.66 -5.23 3.26
N ALA A 91 11.33 -6.34 3.57
CA ALA A 91 11.63 -7.41 2.61
C ALA A 91 10.34 -8.07 2.08
N LEU A 92 9.33 -8.26 2.94
CA LEU A 92 8.04 -8.84 2.52
C LEU A 92 7.30 -7.91 1.57
N VAL A 93 7.29 -6.60 1.83
CA VAL A 93 6.67 -5.63 0.92
C VAL A 93 7.40 -5.62 -0.42
N ALA A 94 8.72 -5.53 -0.42
CA ALA A 94 9.49 -5.54 -1.67
C ALA A 94 9.29 -6.82 -2.49
N ALA A 95 9.28 -7.99 -1.82
CA ALA A 95 9.12 -9.28 -2.48
C ALA A 95 7.69 -9.58 -2.95
N SER A 96 6.69 -8.82 -2.48
CA SER A 96 5.29 -9.02 -2.86
C SER A 96 4.88 -8.30 -4.15
N GLY A 97 5.74 -7.42 -4.69
CA GLY A 97 5.46 -6.68 -5.91
C GLY A 97 6.03 -7.38 -7.14
N ASP A 98 5.27 -7.39 -8.23
CA ASP A 98 5.80 -7.66 -9.56
C ASP A 98 6.57 -6.44 -10.11
N VAL A 99 6.28 -5.26 -9.54
CA VAL A 99 6.93 -3.95 -9.79
C VAL A 99 7.13 -3.21 -8.47
#